data_AF-A0A1T5GP72-F1
#
_entry.id   AF-A0A1T5GP72-F1
#
_cell.length_a   1.000
_cell.length_b   1.000
_cell.length_c   1.000
_cell.angle_alpha   90.00
_cell.angle_beta   90.00
_cell.angle_gamma   90.00
#
_symmetry.space_group_name_H-M   'P 1'
#
loop_
_entity.id
_entity.type
_entity.pdbx_description
1 polymer ?
#
loop_
_entity_poly.entity_id
_entity_poly.type
_entity_poly.pdbx_seq_one_letter_code
_entity_poly.pdbx_strand_id
1 'polypeptide(L)'
;MDKIEKFKTMEKILREIEDLKNSETAVIKKIGQIETENMNVNVQNLDKSLNEIYDGVYKNLQHVEDLQTSFTETVADFKEKNNITDEMLLEFSENN
;
A
#
# COMPACT_ATOMS: atom_id res chain seq x y z
N MET A 1 -15.51 -19.62 3.51
CA MET A 1 -15.42 -18.46 4.40
C MET A 1 -16.79 -17.84 4.56
N ASP A 2 -17.21 -17.63 5.80
CA ASP A 2 -18.41 -16.85 6.10
C ASP A 2 -18.21 -15.35 5.80
N LYS A 3 -19.26 -14.54 5.96
CA LYS A 3 -19.21 -13.10 5.62
C LYS A 3 -18.26 -12.29 6.52
N ILE A 4 -18.10 -12.67 7.78
CA ILE A 4 -17.20 -12.01 8.73
C ILE A 4 -15.74 -12.38 8.42
N GLU A 5 -15.45 -13.66 8.19
CA GLU A 5 -14.14 -14.12 7.75
C GLU A 5 -13.72 -13.42 6.45
N LYS A 6 -14.64 -13.35 5.46
CA LYS A 6 -14.37 -12.65 4.19
C LYS A 6 -14.05 -11.17 4.42
N PHE A 7 -14.85 -10.48 5.23
CA PHE A 7 -14.61 -9.08 5.55
C PHE A 7 -13.25 -8.87 6.23
N LYS A 8 -12.90 -9.67 7.24
CA LYS A 8 -11.60 -9.60 7.91
C LYS A 8 -10.43 -9.85 6.96
N THR A 9 -10.59 -10.76 6.00
CA THR A 9 -9.59 -10.98 4.95
C THR A 9 -9.48 -9.78 4.01
N MET A 10 -10.59 -9.14 3.64
CA MET A 10 -10.56 -7.90 2.85
C MET A 10 -9.85 -6.76 3.62
N GLU A 11 -10.13 -6.59 4.91
CA GLU A 11 -9.39 -5.62 5.75
C GLU A 11 -7.90 -5.94 5.85
N LYS A 12 -7.54 -7.23 5.90
CA LYS A 12 -6.14 -7.66 5.85
C LYS A 12 -5.48 -7.27 4.54
N ILE A 13 -6.14 -7.53 3.40
CA ILE A 13 -5.63 -7.13 2.08
C ILE A 13 -5.45 -5.60 2.01
N LEU A 14 -6.38 -4.82 2.58
CA LEU A 14 -6.25 -3.35 2.61
C LEU A 14 -5.00 -2.90 3.38
N ARG A 15 -4.67 -3.57 4.50
CA ARG A 15 -3.41 -3.31 5.23
C ARG A 15 -2.18 -3.67 4.41
N GLU A 16 -2.21 -4.80 3.69
CA GLU A 16 -1.10 -5.19 2.82
C GLU A 16 -0.89 -4.22 1.65
N ILE A 17 -1.96 -3.60 1.12
CA ILE A 17 -1.86 -2.53 0.11
C ILE A 17 -1.24 -1.26 0.71
N GLU A 18 -1.61 -0.88 1.93
CA GLU A 18 -0.97 0.24 2.65
C GLU A 18 0.52 -0.03 2.88
N ASP A 19 0.89 -1.26 3.26
CA ASP A 19 2.29 -1.66 3.43
C ASP A 19 3.06 -1.57 2.09
N LEU A 20 2.41 -1.92 0.97
CA LEU A 20 2.98 -1.74 -0.37
C LEU A 20 3.26 -0.26 -0.67
N LYS A 21 2.30 0.64 -0.40
CA LYS A 21 2.48 2.10 -0.56
C LYS A 21 3.65 2.63 0.27
N ASN A 22 3.76 2.17 1.52
CA ASN A 22 4.84 2.54 2.43
C ASN A 22 6.20 2.05 1.92
N SER A 23 6.24 0.86 1.31
CA SER A 23 7.45 0.31 0.69
C SER A 23 7.91 1.13 -0.51
N GLU A 24 7.00 1.49 -1.42
CA GLU A 24 7.33 2.35 -2.58
C GLU A 24 7.83 3.73 -2.12
N THR A 25 7.19 4.32 -1.10
CA THR A 25 7.63 5.58 -0.49
C THR A 25 9.03 5.47 0.11
N ALA A 26 9.37 4.32 0.72
CA ALA A 26 10.70 4.08 1.27
C ALA A 26 11.76 3.97 0.16
N VAL A 27 11.43 3.38 -0.99
CA VAL A 27 12.30 3.33 -2.16
C VAL A 27 12.57 4.74 -2.68
N ILE A 28 11.55 5.59 -2.84
CA ILE A 28 11.72 6.99 -3.26
C ILE A 28 12.68 7.74 -2.33
N LYS A 29 12.50 7.61 -1.01
CA LYS A 29 13.39 8.23 -0.03
C LYS A 29 14.83 7.74 -0.17
N LYS A 30 15.02 6.45 -0.43
CA LYS A 30 16.36 5.86 -0.61
C LYS A 30 17.03 6.37 -1.89
N ILE A 31 16.29 6.54 -2.97
CA ILE A 31 16.80 7.15 -4.21
C ILE A 31 17.37 8.54 -3.92
N GLY A 32 16.59 9.42 -3.28
CA GLY A 32 17.06 10.78 -2.96
C GLY A 32 18.29 10.82 -2.03
N GLN A 33 18.43 9.85 -1.13
CA GLN A 33 19.65 9.69 -0.32
C GLN A 33 20.86 9.32 -1.19
N ILE A 34 20.71 8.35 -2.10
CA ILE A 34 21.79 7.95 -3.00
C ILE A 34 22.16 9.10 -3.95
N GLU A 35 21.19 9.85 -4.47
CA GLU A 35 21.45 11.04 -5.30
C GLU A 35 22.29 12.08 -4.53
N THR A 36 21.93 12.35 -3.28
CA THR A 36 22.68 13.25 -2.40
C THR A 36 24.12 12.77 -2.18
N GLU A 37 24.31 11.47 -1.99
CA GLU A 37 25.64 10.88 -1.85
C GLU A 37 26.42 10.94 -3.17
N ASN A 38 25.77 10.72 -4.32
CA ASN A 38 26.39 10.76 -5.64
C ASN A 38 26.92 12.14 -6.01
N MET A 39 26.33 13.23 -5.48
CA MET A 39 26.87 14.59 -5.65
C MET A 39 28.34 14.73 -5.19
N ASN A 40 28.79 13.87 -4.27
CA ASN A 40 30.18 13.87 -3.80
C ASN A 40 31.14 13.14 -4.74
N VAL A 41 30.66 12.15 -5.50
CA VAL A 41 31.49 11.27 -6.36
C VAL A 41 31.24 11.47 -7.86
N ASN A 42 30.17 12.16 -8.25
CA ASN A 42 29.81 12.62 -9.59
C ASN A 42 29.77 11.50 -10.66
N VAL A 43 29.16 10.36 -10.34
CA VAL A 43 28.99 9.25 -11.29
C VAL A 43 27.76 9.51 -12.16
N GLN A 44 27.95 10.05 -13.36
CA GLN A 44 26.84 10.44 -14.26
C GLN A 44 25.88 9.30 -14.61
N ASN A 45 26.40 8.09 -14.82
CA ASN A 45 25.56 6.93 -15.13
C ASN A 45 24.66 6.52 -13.96
N LEU A 46 25.08 6.81 -12.72
CA LEU A 46 24.28 6.55 -11.54
C LEU A 46 23.08 7.51 -11.50
N ASP A 47 23.28 8.81 -11.73
CA ASP A 47 22.19 9.79 -11.77
C ASP A 47 21.13 9.42 -12.81
N LYS A 48 21.56 9.04 -14.02
CA LYS A 48 20.64 8.61 -15.07
C LYS A 48 19.81 7.39 -14.64
N SER A 49 20.47 6.39 -14.06
CA SER A 49 19.80 5.17 -13.62
C SER A 49 18.85 5.42 -12.45
N LEU A 50 19.21 6.29 -11.51
CA LEU A 50 18.36 6.67 -10.38
C LEU A 50 17.10 7.40 -10.84
N ASN A 51 17.20 8.31 -11.82
CA ASN A 51 16.04 8.98 -12.41
C ASN A 51 15.08 7.98 -13.09
N GLU A 52 15.60 7.03 -13.88
CA GLU A 52 14.78 5.99 -14.52
C GLU A 52 14.05 5.12 -13.48
N ILE A 53 14.72 4.77 -12.38
CA ILE A 53 14.11 4.02 -11.28
C ILE A 53 13.06 4.88 -10.57
N TYR A 54 13.36 6.15 -10.29
CA TYR A 54 12.45 7.10 -9.64
C TYR A 54 11.13 7.20 -10.40
N ASP A 55 11.19 7.43 -11.72
CA ASP A 55 9.99 7.56 -12.55
C ASP A 55 9.12 6.29 -12.49
N GLY A 56 9.76 5.11 -12.53
CA GLY A 56 9.07 3.82 -12.42
C GLY A 56 8.40 3.63 -11.07
N VAL A 57 9.12 3.89 -9.98
CA VAL A 57 8.63 3.76 -8.60
C VAL A 57 7.52 4.77 -8.32
N TYR A 58 7.68 6.02 -8.77
CA TYR A 58 6.67 7.06 -8.60
C TYR A 58 5.36 6.72 -9.33
N LYS A 59 5.46 6.21 -10.56
CA LYS A 59 4.29 5.74 -11.29
C LYS A 59 3.62 4.56 -10.59
N ASN A 60 4.39 3.61 -10.08
CA ASN A 60 3.85 2.49 -9.30
C ASN A 60 3.18 2.95 -8.02
N LEU A 61 3.75 3.91 -7.30
CA LEU A 61 3.15 4.50 -6.10
C LEU A 61 1.76 5.07 -6.41
N GLN A 62 1.60 5.81 -7.51
CA GLN A 62 0.29 6.32 -7.92
C GLN A 62 -0.71 5.18 -8.18
N HIS A 63 -0.29 4.11 -8.86
CA HIS A 63 -1.14 2.94 -9.08
C HIS A 63 -1.56 2.25 -7.77
N VAL A 64 -0.67 2.20 -6.79
CA VAL A 64 -0.96 1.64 -5.45
C VAL A 64 -1.94 2.53 -4.69
N GLU A 65 -1.81 3.86 -4.77
CA GLU A 65 -2.74 4.81 -4.14
C GLU A 65 -4.15 4.71 -4.75
N ASP A 66 -4.25 4.60 -6.07
CA ASP A 66 -5.52 4.41 -6.78
C ASP A 66 -6.16 3.05 -6.41
N LEU A 67 -5.35 1.99 -6.33
CA LEU A 67 -5.79 0.67 -5.88
C LEU A 67 -6.27 0.71 -4.43
N GLN A 68 -5.55 1.39 -3.53
CA GLN A 68 -5.93 1.53 -2.14
C GLN A 68 -7.29 2.22 -2.02
N THR A 69 -7.51 3.30 -2.76
CA THR A 69 -8.75 4.07 -2.75
C THR A 69 -9.93 3.20 -3.21
N SER A 70 -9.82 2.61 -4.40
CA SER A 70 -10.88 1.77 -4.97
C SER A 70 -11.18 0.50 -4.14
N PHE A 71 -10.16 -0.10 -3.53
CA PHE A 71 -10.35 -1.27 -2.69
C PHE A 71 -10.94 -0.91 -1.31
N THR A 72 -10.62 0.27 -0.78
CA THR A 72 -11.27 0.80 0.44
C THR A 72 -12.78 0.94 0.25
N GLU A 73 -13.19 1.52 -0.89
CA GLU A 73 -14.61 1.62 -1.27
C GLU A 73 -15.25 0.24 -1.38
N THR A 74 -14.57 -0.72 -2.01
CA THR A 74 -15.04 -2.12 -2.14
C THR A 74 -15.24 -2.79 -0.77
N VAL A 75 -14.34 -2.56 0.20
CA VAL A 75 -14.44 -3.07 1.58
C VAL A 75 -15.63 -2.45 2.31
N ALA A 76 -15.81 -1.13 2.19
CA ALA A 76 -16.92 -0.41 2.81
C ALA A 76 -18.28 -0.90 2.26
N ASP A 77 -18.40 -0.99 0.94
CA ASP A 77 -19.55 -1.54 0.23
C ASP A 77 -19.89 -2.95 0.70
N PHE A 78 -18.88 -3.79 0.90
CA PHE A 78 -19.08 -5.15 1.37
C PHE A 78 -19.63 -5.17 2.80
N LYS A 79 -19.10 -4.34 3.70
CA LYS A 79 -19.58 -4.20 5.09
C LYS A 79 -21.06 -3.82 5.12
N GLU A 80 -21.43 -2.80 4.34
CA GLU A 80 -22.80 -2.28 4.25
C GLU A 80 -23.75 -3.33 3.68
N LYS A 81 -23.45 -3.88 2.50
CA LYS A 81 -24.31 -4.88 1.82
C LYS A 81 -24.57 -6.13 2.66
N ASN A 82 -23.65 -6.49 3.54
CA ASN A 82 -23.74 -7.67 4.38
C ASN A 82 -24.24 -7.39 5.81
N ASN A 83 -24.61 -6.13 6.11
CA ASN A 83 -25.02 -5.67 7.43
C ASN A 83 -24.04 -6.13 8.53
N ILE A 84 -22.74 -5.98 8.28
CA ILE A 84 -21.70 -6.37 9.24
C ILE A 84 -21.56 -5.25 10.26
N THR A 85 -21.93 -5.53 11.51
CA THR A 85 -21.84 -4.57 12.62
C THR A 85 -20.52 -4.73 13.38
N ASP A 86 -20.13 -3.70 14.12
CA ASP A 86 -18.93 -3.75 14.95
C ASP A 86 -19.07 -4.77 16.10
N GLU A 87 -20.27 -4.96 16.63
CA GLU A 87 -20.59 -6.01 17.62
C GLU A 87 -20.29 -7.41 17.07
N MET A 88 -20.73 -7.70 15.85
CA MET A 88 -20.43 -8.99 15.20
C MET A 88 -18.93 -9.21 14.98
N LEU A 89 -18.17 -8.14 14.73
CA LEU A 89 -16.72 -8.21 14.56
C LEU A 89 -16.00 -8.47 15.88
N LEU A 90 -16.49 -7.88 16.98
CA LEU A 90 -15.96 -8.11 18.33
C LEU A 90 -16.21 -9.55 18.77
N GLU A 91 -17.44 -10.05 18.65
CA GLU A 91 -17.79 -11.43 18.98
C GLU A 91 -16.94 -12.43 18.19
N PHE A 92 -16.69 -12.18 16.91
CA PHE A 92 -15.84 -13.06 16.10
C PHE A 92 -14.38 -13.09 16.59
N SER A 93 -13.85 -11.96 17.05
CA SER A 93 -12.48 -11.84 17.58
C SER A 93 -12.32 -12.39 18.99
N GLU A 94 -13.38 -12.48 19.79
CA GLU A 94 -13.32 -13.11 21.13
C GLU A 94 -13.40 -14.65 21.06
N ASN A 95 -14.01 -15.18 20.00
CA ASN A 95 -14.25 -16.61 19.82
C ASN A 95 -13.17 -17.34 19.01
N ASN A 96 -12.19 -16.64 18.44
CA ASN A 96 -11.10 -17.19 17.61
C ASN A 96 -9.75 -16.57 17.97
#